data_AF-A0A843M034-F1
#
_entry.id   AF-A0A843M034-F1
#
_cell.length_a   1.000
_cell.length_b   1.000
_cell.length_c   1.000
_cell.angle_alpha   90.00
_cell.angle_beta   90.00
_cell.angle_gamma   90.00
#
_symmetry.space_group_name_H-M   'P 1'
#
loop_
_entity.id
_entity.type
_entity.pdbx_description
1 polymer ?
#
loop_
_entity_poly.entity_id
_entity_poly.type
_entity_poly.pdbx_seq_one_letter_code
_entity_poly.pdbx_strand_id
1 'polypeptide(L)'
;MNKDIIGIDFGTTNSKMAYMLLDEPVVIENDQGSKITPSVVYFKNEKEFSIGEQAKHNQIIHPDKVVSSIKREMGTDYKKQVGRFKFPPEYIGALIFQKLIQDARERTGKTFYDAVVSVPANYSDSQRQAIMDAAEIAGINVVRLINEPTAAALAYGIREDRDRKVLVYDFGGGTFDVSILSVSSGFFDVDASTGEHRLGGDDLDTRIIAYITKALQKELGKGDKIDLALQATLKEAAEEAKIALSTEEITRITIPFVAENCPPFTMELTRQTLESLIQDLIERTRAPMERALHDASLEKDEIDDILLVGGTTLIPAVRRFVTEYFGKEPLEGDPYTAVAEGAALAGSTYVPEKSRMAKNVEISDVISSSLGVKITNGTLSRVIERNTKIPISRTRLYTNSWDYVPEVIIAVYQGEEEMAEDNEYLGQFYISVEPMPAEENKIEVTFAVGEEFGILNVRAYDTDSGNERTVKFESRSRLSKKEKSKWMKKLVGKGSVHVVIGDESGKTTLDMYLNPATSIESLKRELIDRQIMTGDEMIEIGEMTPGDDLRISDLNLEDGCIITIRGNNGE
;
A
#
# COMPACT_ATOMS: atom_id res chain seq x y z
N MET A 1 -14.14 21.38 15.20
CA MET A 1 -12.75 21.11 15.62
C MET A 1 -11.93 20.82 14.37
N ASN A 2 -10.65 21.21 14.34
CA ASN A 2 -9.75 20.92 13.21
C ASN A 2 -9.72 19.42 12.91
N LYS A 3 -10.15 19.03 11.71
CA LYS A 3 -9.94 17.68 11.18
C LYS A 3 -8.45 17.52 10.92
N ASP A 4 -7.75 16.79 11.79
CA ASP A 4 -6.34 16.49 11.63
C ASP A 4 -6.20 15.15 10.91
N ILE A 5 -5.66 15.20 9.69
CA ILE A 5 -5.37 14.04 8.86
C ILE A 5 -3.87 13.75 8.97
N ILE A 6 -3.55 12.48 9.24
CA ILE A 6 -2.16 12.01 9.34
C ILE A 6 -1.72 11.39 8.02
N GLY A 7 -0.52 11.74 7.55
CA GLY A 7 0.16 11.05 6.45
C GLY A 7 0.96 9.88 7.01
N ILE A 8 0.74 8.67 6.49
CA ILE A 8 1.43 7.46 6.94
C ILE A 8 2.18 6.83 5.77
N ASP A 9 3.49 6.70 5.93
CA ASP A 9 4.29 5.75 5.15
C ASP A 9 4.26 4.40 5.86
N PHE A 10 3.41 3.49 5.40
CA PHE A 10 3.38 2.12 5.90
C PHE A 10 4.45 1.32 5.15
N GLY A 11 5.70 1.35 5.60
CA GLY A 11 6.82 0.72 4.91
C GLY A 11 7.03 -0.75 5.26
N THR A 12 7.70 -1.50 4.38
CA THR A 12 8.04 -2.93 4.60
C THR A 12 8.92 -3.13 5.83
N THR A 13 9.96 -2.32 5.97
CA THR A 13 10.91 -2.40 7.10
C THR A 13 10.58 -1.41 8.20
N ASN A 14 10.31 -0.16 7.83
CA ASN A 14 10.06 0.95 8.75
C ASN A 14 8.88 1.78 8.27
N SER A 15 7.98 2.09 9.19
CA SER A 15 6.87 3.01 8.97
C SER A 15 7.19 4.39 9.55
N LYS A 16 6.62 5.45 8.94
CA LYS A 16 6.76 6.83 9.39
C LYS A 16 5.41 7.53 9.34
N MET A 17 5.32 8.63 10.06
CA MET A 17 4.11 9.44 10.15
C MET A 17 4.46 10.91 10.09
N ALA A 18 3.63 11.69 9.40
CA ALA A 18 3.72 13.13 9.35
C ALA A 18 2.33 13.75 9.41
N TYR A 19 2.24 15.02 9.76
CA TYR A 19 0.98 15.77 9.73
C TYR A 19 1.25 17.23 9.39
N MET A 20 0.21 17.93 8.96
CA MET A 20 0.31 19.36 8.64
C MET A 20 0.25 20.22 9.89
N LEU A 21 1.32 20.97 10.13
CA LEU A 21 1.43 21.99 11.18
C LEU A 21 1.82 23.32 10.53
N LEU A 22 0.95 24.33 10.66
CA LEU A 22 1.19 25.68 10.11
C LEU A 22 1.55 25.64 8.60
N ASP A 23 0.79 24.85 7.84
CA ASP A 23 0.94 24.64 6.39
C ASP A 23 2.22 23.94 5.93
N GLU A 24 3.05 23.45 6.85
CA GLU A 24 4.21 22.61 6.55
C GLU A 24 4.00 21.17 7.05
N PRO A 25 4.47 20.14 6.30
CA PRO A 25 4.47 18.77 6.80
C PRO A 25 5.53 18.62 7.89
N VAL A 26 5.14 18.05 9.02
CA VAL A 26 6.04 17.76 10.14
C VAL A 26 6.01 16.28 10.45
N VAL A 27 7.18 15.64 10.36
CA VAL A 27 7.38 14.24 10.74
C VAL A 27 7.21 14.08 12.25
N ILE A 28 6.46 13.06 12.67
CA ILE A 28 6.18 12.77 14.06
C ILE A 28 7.14 11.68 14.55
N GLU A 29 7.77 11.94 15.70
CA GLU A 29 8.60 10.95 16.38
C GLU A 29 7.75 9.93 17.14
N ASN A 30 8.24 8.71 17.24
CA ASN A 30 7.67 7.66 18.07
C ASN A 30 7.99 7.84 19.55
N ASP A 31 7.55 6.90 20.38
CA ASP A 31 7.78 6.89 21.84
C ASP A 31 9.27 6.81 22.25
N GLN A 32 10.17 6.45 21.33
CA GLN A 32 11.63 6.46 21.54
C GLN A 32 12.31 7.74 21.02
N GLY A 33 11.55 8.72 20.52
CA GLY A 33 12.10 9.94 19.92
C GLY A 33 12.68 9.73 18.51
N SER A 34 12.38 8.59 17.87
CA SER A 34 12.82 8.29 16.51
C SER A 34 11.75 8.68 15.50
N LYS A 35 12.15 9.24 14.35
CA LYS A 35 11.25 9.52 13.22
C LYS A 35 10.77 8.26 12.49
N ILE A 36 11.29 7.10 12.85
CA ILE A 36 10.96 5.81 12.27
C ILE A 36 10.48 4.83 13.32
N THR A 37 9.51 4.02 12.93
CA THR A 37 9.03 2.89 13.73
C THR A 37 9.22 1.61 12.93
N PRO A 38 10.01 0.63 13.40
CA PRO A 38 10.14 -0.65 12.73
C PRO A 38 8.78 -1.33 12.52
N SER A 39 8.52 -1.81 11.32
CA SER A 39 7.32 -2.56 10.94
C SER A 39 7.43 -4.02 11.42
N VAL A 40 7.65 -4.19 12.73
CA VAL A 40 7.94 -5.47 13.38
C VAL A 40 6.97 -5.67 14.54
N VAL A 41 6.42 -6.88 14.65
CA VAL A 41 5.51 -7.28 15.71
C VAL A 41 6.05 -8.52 16.39
N TYR A 42 6.18 -8.49 17.72
CA TYR A 42 6.53 -9.63 18.55
C TYR A 42 5.29 -10.11 19.30
N PHE A 43 4.91 -11.36 19.11
CA PHE A 43 3.81 -11.99 19.84
C PHE A 43 4.34 -12.75 21.05
N LYS A 44 4.16 -12.19 22.24
CA LYS A 44 4.44 -12.94 23.48
C LYS A 44 3.41 -14.06 23.67
N ASN A 45 2.12 -13.77 23.41
CA ASN A 45 1.02 -14.72 23.34
C ASN A 45 -0.16 -14.18 22.50
N GLU A 46 -1.33 -14.82 22.56
CA GLU A 46 -2.55 -14.45 21.78
C GLU A 46 -3.16 -13.08 22.10
N LYS A 47 -2.72 -12.47 23.21
CA LYS A 47 -3.25 -11.21 23.77
C LYS A 47 -2.16 -10.17 24.05
N GLU A 48 -0.93 -10.61 24.32
CA GLU A 48 0.22 -9.74 24.61
C GLU A 48 1.18 -9.72 23.42
N PHE A 49 1.46 -8.53 22.91
CA PHE A 49 2.39 -8.26 21.82
C PHE A 49 3.14 -6.94 22.05
N SER A 50 4.29 -6.79 21.40
CA SER A 50 4.99 -5.51 21.28
C SER A 50 5.26 -5.21 19.80
N ILE A 51 5.47 -3.92 19.49
CA ILE A 51 5.60 -3.41 18.13
C ILE A 51 6.80 -2.45 18.08
N GLY A 52 7.45 -2.32 16.93
CA GLY A 52 8.57 -1.38 16.75
C GLY A 52 9.89 -1.90 17.30
N GLU A 53 10.71 -1.02 17.87
CA GLU A 53 12.05 -1.36 18.38
C GLU A 53 12.02 -2.48 19.43
N GLN A 54 11.03 -2.44 20.34
CA GLN A 54 10.89 -3.50 21.33
C GLN A 54 10.64 -4.88 20.68
N ALA A 55 9.89 -4.93 19.58
CA ALA A 55 9.67 -6.17 18.84
C ALA A 55 10.93 -6.61 18.09
N LYS A 56 11.66 -5.66 17.49
CA LYS A 56 12.92 -5.88 16.79
C LYS A 56 13.97 -6.52 17.71
N HIS A 57 14.18 -5.98 18.93
CA HIS A 57 15.10 -6.57 19.91
C HIS A 57 14.73 -8.01 20.31
N ASN A 58 13.43 -8.35 20.34
CA ASN A 58 12.98 -9.70 20.66
C ASN A 58 13.20 -10.71 19.53
N GLN A 59 13.55 -10.26 18.32
CA GLN A 59 13.81 -11.15 17.19
C GLN A 59 15.03 -12.05 17.41
N ILE A 60 16.02 -11.58 18.18
CA ILE A 60 17.22 -12.34 18.55
C ILE A 60 16.85 -13.52 19.46
N ILE A 61 15.94 -13.29 20.41
CA ILE A 61 15.60 -14.25 21.47
C ILE A 61 14.44 -15.17 21.05
N HIS A 62 13.49 -14.64 20.28
CA HIS A 62 12.23 -15.31 19.93
C HIS A 62 11.87 -15.16 18.43
N PRO A 63 12.74 -15.60 17.51
CA PRO A 63 12.55 -15.37 16.07
C PRO A 63 11.26 -15.99 15.53
N ASP A 64 10.81 -17.12 16.09
CA ASP A 64 9.57 -17.80 15.72
C ASP A 64 8.30 -17.02 16.09
N LYS A 65 8.41 -16.09 17.03
CA LYS A 65 7.30 -15.27 17.54
C LYS A 65 7.28 -13.85 16.99
N VAL A 66 8.31 -13.48 16.24
CA VAL A 66 8.39 -12.19 15.57
C VAL A 66 7.81 -12.31 14.15
N VAL A 67 7.19 -11.23 13.70
CA VAL A 67 6.76 -11.01 12.33
C VAL A 67 7.36 -9.68 11.88
N SER A 68 8.04 -9.69 10.74
CA SER A 68 8.63 -8.52 10.07
C SER A 68 8.27 -8.57 8.59
N SER A 69 8.45 -7.47 7.87
CA SER A 69 8.13 -7.39 6.43
C SER A 69 6.69 -7.75 6.08
N ILE A 70 5.74 -7.56 7.01
CA ILE A 70 4.34 -7.99 6.81
C ILE A 70 3.68 -7.33 5.60
N LYS A 71 4.16 -6.15 5.19
CA LYS A 71 3.71 -5.45 3.98
C LYS A 71 3.81 -6.34 2.72
N ARG A 72 4.81 -7.22 2.63
CA ARG A 72 4.97 -8.16 1.51
C ARG A 72 3.88 -9.22 1.42
N GLU A 73 3.22 -9.51 2.55
CA GLU A 73 2.17 -10.52 2.67
C GLU A 73 0.76 -9.92 2.53
N MET A 74 0.63 -8.59 2.37
CA MET A 74 -0.66 -7.94 2.20
C MET A 74 -1.35 -8.44 0.93
N GLY A 75 -2.65 -8.76 1.02
CA GLY A 75 -3.41 -9.31 -0.10
C GLY A 75 -3.08 -10.77 -0.44
N THR A 76 -2.34 -11.49 0.42
CA THR A 76 -2.05 -12.93 0.27
C THR A 76 -2.87 -13.80 1.23
N ASP A 77 -2.78 -15.12 1.11
CA ASP A 77 -3.40 -16.07 2.03
C ASP A 77 -2.59 -16.32 3.32
N TYR A 78 -1.46 -15.61 3.50
CA TYR A 78 -0.60 -15.71 4.67
C TYR A 78 -1.38 -15.68 5.98
N LYS A 79 -1.00 -16.54 6.93
CA LYS A 79 -1.50 -16.49 8.32
C LYS A 79 -0.37 -16.80 9.30
N LYS A 80 -0.14 -15.91 10.27
CA LYS A 80 0.75 -16.18 11.41
C LYS A 80 -0.01 -16.99 12.47
N GLN A 81 0.44 -18.22 12.74
CA GLN A 81 -0.05 -19.01 13.86
C GLN A 81 0.56 -18.51 15.18
N VAL A 82 -0.27 -18.16 16.15
CA VAL A 82 0.13 -17.83 17.53
C VAL A 82 -0.87 -18.48 18.48
N GLY A 83 -0.40 -19.46 19.25
CA GLY A 83 -1.29 -20.28 20.07
C GLY A 83 -2.35 -20.97 19.20
N ARG A 84 -3.65 -20.74 19.48
CA ARG A 84 -4.78 -21.25 18.69
C ARG A 84 -5.27 -20.29 17.61
N PHE A 85 -4.73 -19.07 17.52
CA PHE A 85 -5.16 -18.07 16.56
C PHE A 85 -4.29 -18.08 15.30
N LYS A 86 -4.95 -17.85 14.16
CA LYS A 86 -4.33 -17.57 12.86
C LYS A 86 -4.57 -16.10 12.55
N PHE A 87 -3.51 -15.30 12.66
CA PHE A 87 -3.58 -13.86 12.40
C PHE A 87 -3.32 -13.59 10.93
N PRO A 88 -4.24 -12.90 10.23
CA PRO A 88 -4.05 -12.51 8.85
C PRO A 88 -3.12 -11.28 8.75
N PRO A 89 -2.50 -11.02 7.59
CA PRO A 89 -1.57 -9.92 7.41
C PRO A 89 -2.21 -8.57 7.71
N GLU A 90 -3.49 -8.38 7.39
CA GLU A 90 -4.24 -7.15 7.66
C GLU A 90 -4.34 -6.88 9.17
N TYR A 91 -4.56 -7.91 9.99
CA TYR A 91 -4.59 -7.74 11.45
C TYR A 91 -3.20 -7.37 11.99
N ILE A 92 -2.14 -7.99 11.49
CA ILE A 92 -0.77 -7.71 11.92
C ILE A 92 -0.36 -6.29 11.49
N GLY A 93 -0.75 -5.86 10.28
CA GLY A 93 -0.60 -4.46 9.85
C GLY A 93 -1.41 -3.49 10.70
N ALA A 94 -2.62 -3.87 11.11
CA ALA A 94 -3.44 -3.06 12.01
C ALA A 94 -2.78 -2.80 13.37
N LEU A 95 -1.98 -3.76 13.89
CA LEU A 95 -1.16 -3.54 15.08
C LEU A 95 -0.15 -2.41 14.87
N ILE A 96 0.50 -2.39 13.71
CA ILE A 96 1.47 -1.34 13.36
C ILE A 96 0.76 0.01 13.21
N PHE A 97 -0.37 0.08 12.50
CA PHE A 97 -1.18 1.30 12.41
C PHE A 97 -1.59 1.81 13.80
N GLN A 98 -2.05 0.92 14.68
CA GLN A 98 -2.44 1.29 16.04
C GLN A 98 -1.25 1.91 16.81
N LYS A 99 -0.05 1.33 16.69
CA LYS A 99 1.16 1.89 17.32
C LYS A 99 1.49 3.29 16.78
N LEU A 100 1.48 3.47 15.46
CA LEU A 100 1.77 4.77 14.83
C LEU A 100 0.79 5.84 15.32
N ILE A 101 -0.50 5.53 15.36
CA ILE A 101 -1.52 6.49 15.80
C ILE A 101 -1.42 6.78 17.30
N GLN A 102 -1.12 5.77 18.11
CA GLN A 102 -0.88 5.96 19.54
C GLN A 102 0.31 6.91 19.76
N ASP A 103 1.43 6.66 19.08
CA ASP A 103 2.62 7.49 19.18
C ASP A 103 2.35 8.92 18.68
N ALA A 104 1.62 9.06 17.57
CA ALA A 104 1.21 10.36 17.04
C ALA A 104 0.40 11.14 18.08
N ARG A 105 -0.53 10.47 18.75
CA ARG A 105 -1.38 11.07 19.77
C ARG A 105 -0.59 11.50 21.00
N GLU A 106 0.30 10.64 21.48
CA GLU A 106 1.14 10.93 22.65
C GLU A 106 2.13 12.07 22.37
N ARG A 107 2.70 12.11 21.16
CA ARG A 107 3.70 13.12 20.78
C ARG A 107 3.10 14.50 20.48
N THR A 108 1.91 14.53 19.87
CA THR A 108 1.30 15.78 19.40
C THR A 108 0.16 16.29 20.29
N GLY A 109 -0.40 15.44 21.16
CA GLY A 109 -1.62 15.72 21.93
C GLY A 109 -2.91 15.71 21.10
N LYS A 110 -2.83 15.36 19.81
CA LYS A 110 -3.96 15.34 18.86
C LYS A 110 -4.51 13.93 18.68
N THR A 111 -5.78 13.80 18.33
CA THR A 111 -6.36 12.52 17.96
C THR A 111 -6.55 12.46 16.45
N PHE A 112 -5.95 11.45 15.81
CA PHE A 112 -6.05 11.21 14.38
C PHE A 112 -6.99 10.04 14.13
N TYR A 113 -8.05 10.30 13.38
CA TYR A 113 -9.01 9.28 12.95
C TYR A 113 -9.01 9.08 11.45
N ASP A 114 -8.48 10.04 10.70
CA ASP A 114 -8.45 10.08 9.26
C ASP A 114 -6.98 10.08 8.81
N ALA A 115 -6.65 9.28 7.79
CA ALA A 115 -5.29 9.14 7.30
C ALA A 115 -5.21 9.13 5.78
N VAL A 116 -4.12 9.67 5.24
CA VAL A 116 -3.63 9.35 3.89
C VAL A 116 -2.52 8.33 4.06
N VAL A 117 -2.61 7.20 3.36
CA VAL A 117 -1.66 6.09 3.51
C VAL A 117 -0.95 5.87 2.18
N SER A 118 0.38 5.78 2.20
CA SER A 118 1.15 5.49 1.00
C SER A 118 1.14 4.00 0.64
N VAL A 119 1.15 3.71 -0.66
CA VAL A 119 1.28 2.37 -1.22
C VAL A 119 2.22 2.39 -2.44
N PRO A 120 2.94 1.30 -2.75
CA PRO A 120 3.72 1.24 -3.97
C PRO A 120 2.83 1.41 -5.22
N ALA A 121 3.31 2.10 -6.24
CA ALA A 121 2.51 2.39 -7.44
C ALA A 121 2.04 1.12 -8.17
N ASN A 122 2.86 0.06 -8.15
CA ASN A 122 2.56 -1.23 -8.77
C ASN A 122 1.66 -2.16 -7.93
N TYR A 123 1.21 -1.75 -6.74
CA TYR A 123 0.32 -2.58 -5.93
C TYR A 123 -0.97 -2.87 -6.65
N SER A 124 -1.36 -4.15 -6.64
CA SER A 124 -2.66 -4.59 -7.11
C SER A 124 -3.77 -4.06 -6.23
N ASP A 125 -4.99 -4.06 -6.76
CA ASP A 125 -6.16 -3.62 -6.00
C ASP A 125 -6.39 -4.45 -4.74
N SER A 126 -6.01 -5.74 -4.74
CA SER A 126 -6.10 -6.61 -3.56
C SER A 126 -5.16 -6.18 -2.45
N GLN A 127 -3.93 -5.81 -2.80
CA GLN A 127 -2.94 -5.30 -1.86
C GLN A 127 -3.36 -3.93 -1.31
N ARG A 128 -3.84 -3.03 -2.18
CA ARG A 128 -4.40 -1.72 -1.79
C ARG A 128 -5.57 -1.90 -0.82
N GLN A 129 -6.49 -2.82 -1.10
CA GLN A 129 -7.61 -3.13 -0.22
C GLN A 129 -7.16 -3.71 1.12
N ALA A 130 -6.16 -4.60 1.13
CA ALA A 130 -5.62 -5.17 2.37
C ALA A 130 -5.00 -4.09 3.29
N ILE A 131 -4.35 -3.06 2.71
CA ILE A 131 -3.86 -1.89 3.46
C ILE A 131 -5.02 -1.09 4.05
N MET A 132 -6.08 -0.83 3.28
CA MET A 132 -7.28 -0.15 3.79
C MET A 132 -7.95 -0.97 4.90
N ASP A 133 -8.08 -2.28 4.73
CA ASP A 133 -8.66 -3.18 5.72
C ASP A 133 -7.82 -3.19 7.02
N ALA A 134 -6.49 -3.16 6.91
CA ALA A 134 -5.60 -3.07 8.07
C ALA A 134 -5.77 -1.75 8.84
N ALA A 135 -5.83 -0.62 8.13
CA ALA A 135 -6.10 0.69 8.74
C ALA A 135 -7.49 0.76 9.38
N GLU A 136 -8.51 0.20 8.72
CA GLU A 136 -9.87 0.10 9.24
C GLU A 136 -9.89 -0.73 10.54
N ILE A 137 -9.25 -1.91 10.57
CA ILE A 137 -9.15 -2.74 11.78
C ILE A 137 -8.48 -1.98 12.94
N ALA A 138 -7.53 -1.08 12.64
CA ALA A 138 -6.88 -0.21 13.61
C ALA A 138 -7.76 0.97 14.08
N GLY A 139 -8.96 1.12 13.53
CA GLY A 139 -9.88 2.21 13.85
C GLY A 139 -9.54 3.52 13.13
N ILE A 140 -8.91 3.44 11.96
CA ILE A 140 -8.52 4.59 11.15
C ILE A 140 -9.28 4.57 9.82
N ASN A 141 -9.84 5.72 9.47
CA ASN A 141 -10.45 5.95 8.18
C ASN A 141 -9.39 6.39 7.16
N VAL A 142 -9.18 5.60 6.11
CA VAL A 142 -8.27 5.98 5.04
C VAL A 142 -9.02 6.88 4.06
N VAL A 143 -8.76 8.18 4.11
CA VAL A 143 -9.43 9.14 3.23
C VAL A 143 -8.89 9.07 1.80
N ARG A 144 -7.64 8.63 1.64
CA ARG A 144 -6.99 8.42 0.34
C ARG A 144 -5.78 7.50 0.48
N LEU A 145 -5.63 6.62 -0.50
CA LEU A 145 -4.33 5.99 -0.79
C LEU A 145 -3.54 6.90 -1.74
N ILE A 146 -2.24 7.02 -1.51
CA ILE A 146 -1.34 7.75 -2.39
C ILE A 146 -0.21 6.83 -2.85
N ASN A 147 0.15 6.91 -4.13
CA ASN A 147 1.34 6.23 -4.62
C ASN A 147 2.59 6.81 -3.94
N GLU A 148 3.45 5.95 -3.40
CA GLU A 148 4.74 6.32 -2.82
C GLU A 148 5.56 7.27 -3.72
N PRO A 149 5.73 7.01 -5.03
CA PRO A 149 6.46 7.95 -5.89
C PRO A 149 5.76 9.31 -6.02
N THR A 150 4.43 9.35 -6.05
CA THR A 150 3.67 10.61 -6.07
C THR A 150 3.82 11.37 -4.76
N ALA A 151 3.74 10.68 -3.62
CA ALA A 151 3.98 11.28 -2.31
C ALA A 151 5.40 11.87 -2.23
N ALA A 152 6.41 11.11 -2.68
CA ALA A 152 7.77 11.61 -2.74
C ALA A 152 7.88 12.87 -3.60
N ALA A 153 7.29 12.88 -4.80
CA ALA A 153 7.30 14.06 -5.68
C ALA A 153 6.69 15.30 -5.00
N LEU A 154 5.58 15.15 -4.29
CA LEU A 154 4.98 16.24 -3.51
C LEU A 154 5.92 16.76 -2.42
N ALA A 155 6.58 15.87 -1.67
CA ALA A 155 7.50 16.25 -0.59
C ALA A 155 8.77 16.93 -1.09
N TYR A 156 9.30 16.52 -2.25
CA TYR A 156 10.42 17.18 -2.91
C TYR A 156 10.08 18.53 -3.53
N GLY A 157 8.82 18.99 -3.38
CA GLY A 157 8.38 20.30 -3.84
C GLY A 157 8.20 20.36 -5.35
N ILE A 158 8.00 19.23 -6.03
CA ILE A 158 7.58 19.22 -7.41
C ILE A 158 6.18 19.83 -7.47
N ARG A 159 6.05 20.93 -8.22
CA ARG A 159 4.84 21.76 -8.31
C ARG A 159 4.31 21.80 -9.74
N GLU A 160 3.06 22.22 -9.84
CA GLU A 160 2.24 22.30 -11.06
C GLU A 160 2.66 23.38 -12.06
N ASP A 161 3.75 24.11 -11.80
CA ASP A 161 4.08 25.32 -12.54
C ASP A 161 4.70 25.04 -13.91
N ARG A 162 5.18 23.81 -14.14
CA ARG A 162 5.78 23.37 -15.39
C ARG A 162 5.50 21.90 -15.65
N ASP A 163 5.40 21.55 -16.92
CA ASP A 163 5.42 20.18 -17.36
C ASP A 163 6.81 19.59 -17.09
N ARG A 164 6.87 18.46 -16.37
CA ARG A 164 8.11 17.80 -15.98
C ARG A 164 7.99 16.28 -16.06
N LYS A 165 9.08 15.64 -16.46
CA LYS A 165 9.30 14.19 -16.33
C LYS A 165 10.19 13.93 -15.13
N VAL A 166 9.66 13.24 -14.13
CA VAL A 166 10.36 13.01 -12.86
C VAL A 166 10.61 11.52 -12.70
N LEU A 167 11.86 11.13 -12.43
CA LEU A 167 12.20 9.76 -12.05
C LEU A 167 12.30 9.64 -10.54
N VAL A 168 11.54 8.73 -9.96
CA VAL A 168 11.64 8.36 -8.54
C VAL A 168 12.40 7.06 -8.43
N TYR A 169 13.56 7.10 -7.78
CA TYR A 169 14.42 5.96 -7.47
C TYR A 169 14.20 5.57 -5.99
N ASP A 170 13.34 4.60 -5.73
CA ASP A 170 13.04 4.11 -4.39
C ASP A 170 13.85 2.85 -4.07
N PHE A 171 14.87 3.02 -3.22
CA PHE A 171 15.68 1.91 -2.73
C PHE A 171 15.43 1.70 -1.24
N GLY A 172 14.42 0.88 -0.96
CA GLY A 172 13.99 0.54 0.38
C GLY A 172 14.84 -0.52 1.08
N GLY A 173 14.35 -0.97 2.24
CA GLY A 173 14.97 -2.04 3.01
C GLY A 173 14.78 -3.43 2.39
N GLY A 174 13.78 -3.63 1.54
CA GLY A 174 13.41 -4.95 1.03
C GLY A 174 13.09 -5.06 -0.45
N THR A 175 12.84 -3.93 -1.10
CA THR A 175 12.50 -3.82 -2.53
C THR A 175 13.21 -2.60 -3.12
N PHE A 176 13.39 -2.66 -4.42
CA PHE A 176 13.85 -1.55 -5.24
C PHE A 176 12.76 -1.29 -6.27
N ASP A 177 12.26 -0.07 -6.33
CA ASP A 177 11.20 0.35 -7.23
C ASP A 177 11.63 1.64 -7.93
N VAL A 178 11.36 1.73 -9.23
CA VAL A 178 11.59 2.94 -10.02
C VAL A 178 10.29 3.32 -10.72
N SER A 179 9.95 4.60 -10.63
CA SER A 179 8.76 5.15 -11.26
C SER A 179 9.10 6.38 -12.06
N ILE A 180 8.49 6.53 -13.22
CA ILE A 180 8.54 7.76 -14.03
C ILE A 180 7.19 8.44 -13.90
N LEU A 181 7.21 9.70 -13.53
CA LEU A 181 6.04 10.54 -13.37
C LEU A 181 6.03 11.63 -14.43
N SER A 182 4.87 11.84 -15.05
CA SER A 182 4.55 13.09 -15.73
C SER A 182 3.85 14.01 -14.77
N VAL A 183 4.39 15.21 -14.58
CA VAL A 183 3.74 16.26 -13.81
C VAL A 183 3.34 17.36 -14.76
N SER A 184 2.04 17.64 -14.87
CA SER A 184 1.52 18.72 -15.73
C SER A 184 0.25 19.31 -15.12
N SER A 185 0.19 20.63 -14.93
CA SER A 185 -1.03 21.33 -14.48
C SER A 185 -1.72 20.73 -13.24
N GLY A 186 -0.96 20.17 -12.30
CA GLY A 186 -1.49 19.56 -11.06
C GLY A 186 -1.79 18.08 -11.12
N PHE A 187 -1.66 17.51 -12.30
CA PHE A 187 -1.77 16.08 -12.51
C PHE A 187 -0.42 15.43 -12.30
N PHE A 188 -0.37 14.44 -11.41
CA PHE A 188 0.76 13.55 -11.22
C PHE A 188 0.38 12.20 -11.81
N ASP A 189 0.80 11.95 -13.04
CA ASP A 189 0.57 10.71 -13.75
C ASP A 189 1.77 9.78 -13.58
N VAL A 190 1.52 8.52 -13.21
CA VAL A 190 2.55 7.47 -13.22
C VAL A 190 2.64 6.89 -14.63
N ASP A 191 3.65 7.27 -15.40
CA ASP A 191 3.85 6.80 -16.78
C ASP A 191 4.32 5.35 -16.81
N ALA A 192 5.23 4.99 -15.91
CA ALA A 192 5.77 3.65 -15.77
C ALA A 192 6.17 3.39 -14.33
N SER A 193 5.98 2.16 -13.85
CA SER A 193 6.51 1.67 -12.59
C SER A 193 7.01 0.24 -12.76
N THR A 194 8.25 0.00 -12.35
CA THR A 194 8.92 -1.31 -12.39
C THR A 194 9.86 -1.42 -11.22
N GLY A 195 10.31 -2.63 -10.89
CA GLY A 195 11.14 -2.86 -9.71
C GLY A 195 11.65 -4.28 -9.59
N GLU A 196 12.24 -4.57 -8.44
CA GLU A 196 12.69 -5.88 -8.01
C GLU A 196 12.28 -6.14 -6.56
N HIS A 197 11.37 -7.12 -6.35
CA HIS A 197 10.80 -7.44 -5.05
C HIS A 197 11.79 -8.06 -4.04
N ARG A 198 13.00 -8.41 -4.48
CA ARG A 198 14.07 -9.04 -3.69
C ARG A 198 15.42 -8.36 -3.96
N LEU A 199 15.40 -7.04 -3.80
CA LEU A 199 16.59 -6.20 -3.82
C LEU A 199 16.38 -5.03 -2.85
N GLY A 200 17.05 -5.01 -1.72
CA GLY A 200 16.90 -3.98 -0.70
C GLY A 200 18.07 -3.91 0.28
N GLY A 201 17.94 -3.07 1.29
CA GLY A 201 18.88 -2.99 2.40
C GLY A 201 19.20 -4.32 3.09
N ASP A 202 18.25 -5.26 3.16
CA ASP A 202 18.45 -6.62 3.71
C ASP A 202 19.47 -7.44 2.88
N ASP A 203 19.51 -7.26 1.55
CA ASP A 203 20.46 -7.95 0.68
C ASP A 203 21.88 -7.40 0.86
N LEU A 204 22.00 -6.10 1.09
CA LEU A 204 23.26 -5.45 1.43
C LEU A 204 23.76 -5.93 2.79
N ASP A 205 22.89 -6.02 3.80
CA ASP A 205 23.21 -6.56 5.12
C ASP A 205 23.73 -7.99 4.99
N THR A 206 23.12 -8.80 4.13
CA THR A 206 23.56 -10.18 3.87
C THR A 206 25.00 -10.25 3.35
N ARG A 207 25.43 -9.30 2.51
CA ARG A 207 26.84 -9.22 2.04
C ARG A 207 27.79 -8.89 3.18
N ILE A 208 27.40 -7.98 4.06
CA ILE A 208 28.18 -7.58 5.23
C ILE A 208 28.26 -8.75 6.23
N ILE A 209 27.14 -9.43 6.51
CA ILE A 209 27.09 -10.62 7.38
C ILE A 209 28.05 -11.70 6.85
N ALA A 210 28.04 -11.98 5.55
CA ALA A 210 28.93 -12.95 4.95
C ALA A 210 30.42 -12.55 5.11
N TYR A 211 30.71 -11.26 4.98
CA TYR A 211 32.06 -10.71 5.19
C TYR A 211 32.52 -10.85 6.65
N ILE A 212 31.67 -10.43 7.62
CA ILE A 212 31.94 -10.57 9.06
C ILE A 212 32.12 -12.05 9.42
N THR A 213 31.22 -12.91 8.95
CA THR A 213 31.24 -14.35 9.22
C THR A 213 32.55 -14.98 8.75
N LYS A 214 33.04 -14.61 7.57
CA LYS A 214 34.30 -15.12 7.04
C LYS A 214 35.50 -14.66 7.87
N ALA A 215 35.47 -13.46 8.43
CA ALA A 215 36.51 -12.98 9.34
C ALA A 215 36.44 -13.71 10.69
N LEU A 216 35.24 -13.82 11.27
CA LEU A 216 34.95 -14.50 12.52
C LEU A 216 35.40 -15.98 12.51
N GLN A 217 35.10 -16.71 11.43
CA GLN A 217 35.49 -18.11 11.28
C GLN A 217 37.01 -18.33 11.22
N LYS A 218 37.77 -17.33 10.78
CA LYS A 218 39.24 -17.42 10.82
C LYS A 218 39.79 -17.35 12.24
N GLU A 219 39.09 -16.67 13.15
CA GLU A 219 39.47 -16.55 14.55
C GLU A 219 38.98 -17.73 15.40
N LEU A 220 37.77 -18.24 15.16
CA LEU A 220 37.17 -19.35 15.92
C LEU A 220 37.75 -20.74 15.59
N GLY A 221 38.35 -20.90 14.40
CA GLY A 221 38.79 -22.22 13.92
C GLY A 221 37.64 -23.10 13.40
N LYS A 222 37.98 -24.24 12.79
CA LYS A 222 36.99 -25.14 12.16
C LYS A 222 36.21 -25.93 13.23
N GLY A 223 34.97 -25.55 13.52
CA GLY A 223 34.08 -26.40 14.32
C GLY A 223 32.84 -25.72 14.89
N ASP A 224 32.93 -24.42 15.16
CA ASP A 224 31.83 -23.69 15.80
C ASP A 224 30.70 -23.39 14.81
N LYS A 225 29.48 -23.80 15.20
CA LYS A 225 28.27 -23.52 14.44
C LYS A 225 27.76 -22.14 14.81
N ILE A 226 27.44 -21.34 13.80
CA ILE A 226 26.71 -20.10 13.98
C ILE A 226 25.27 -20.48 14.32
N ASP A 227 24.93 -20.35 15.59
CA ASP A 227 23.56 -20.55 16.05
C ASP A 227 22.65 -19.37 15.67
N LEU A 228 21.35 -19.51 15.92
CA LEU A 228 20.35 -18.49 15.57
C LEU A 228 20.57 -17.17 16.32
N ALA A 229 21.10 -17.22 17.55
CA ALA A 229 21.33 -16.03 18.37
C ALA A 229 22.53 -15.22 17.83
N LEU A 230 23.61 -15.91 17.46
CA LEU A 230 24.76 -15.30 16.83
C LEU A 230 24.40 -14.75 15.44
N GLN A 231 23.58 -15.46 14.66
CA GLN A 231 23.09 -14.96 13.37
C GLN A 231 22.32 -13.64 13.52
N ALA A 232 21.46 -13.53 14.53
CA ALA A 232 20.68 -12.32 14.76
C ALA A 232 21.56 -11.16 15.22
N THR A 233 22.53 -11.42 16.11
CA THR A 233 23.55 -10.42 16.51
C THR A 233 24.37 -9.94 15.31
N LEU A 234 24.78 -10.86 14.41
CA LEU A 234 25.49 -10.50 13.18
C LEU A 234 24.64 -9.64 12.24
N LYS A 235 23.33 -9.92 12.15
CA LYS A 235 22.41 -9.13 11.32
C LYS A 235 22.29 -7.70 11.83
N GLU A 236 22.08 -7.53 13.14
CA GLU A 236 21.98 -6.20 13.76
C GLU A 236 23.27 -5.39 13.59
N ALA A 237 24.42 -6.00 13.91
CA ALA A 237 25.71 -5.34 13.77
C ALA A 237 26.05 -4.98 12.31
N ALA A 238 25.61 -5.80 11.34
CA ALA A 238 25.77 -5.51 9.92
C ALA A 238 24.91 -4.32 9.46
N GLU A 239 23.64 -4.28 9.89
CA GLU A 239 22.72 -3.18 9.57
C GLU A 239 23.22 -1.86 10.18
N GLU A 240 23.64 -1.86 11.45
CA GLU A 240 24.22 -0.69 12.12
C GLU A 240 25.47 -0.19 11.40
N ALA A 241 26.38 -1.10 11.03
CA ALA A 241 27.60 -0.74 10.31
C ALA A 241 27.30 -0.15 8.92
N LYS A 242 26.32 -0.71 8.20
CA LYS A 242 25.86 -0.18 6.90
C LYS A 242 25.34 1.26 7.05
N ILE A 243 24.51 1.49 8.06
CA ILE A 243 23.92 2.81 8.33
C ILE A 243 25.03 3.79 8.71
N ALA A 244 25.93 3.43 9.63
CA ALA A 244 27.03 4.29 10.05
C ALA A 244 27.94 4.68 8.87
N LEU A 245 28.28 3.74 7.99
CA LEU A 245 29.12 3.99 6.82
C LEU A 245 28.47 4.85 5.73
N SER A 246 27.19 5.17 5.85
CA SER A 246 26.53 6.15 4.97
C SER A 246 27.00 7.58 5.27
N THR A 247 27.51 7.85 6.48
CA THR A 247 28.05 9.16 6.88
C THR A 247 29.53 9.09 7.28
N GLU A 248 29.98 7.97 7.83
CA GLU A 248 31.35 7.73 8.30
C GLU A 248 32.21 6.99 7.26
N GLU A 249 33.53 7.20 7.27
CA GLU A 249 34.47 6.48 6.38
C GLU A 249 34.82 5.07 6.90
N ILE A 250 34.74 4.89 8.21
CA ILE A 250 35.11 3.67 8.91
C ILE A 250 34.22 3.50 10.13
N THR A 251 33.84 2.26 10.41
CA THR A 251 33.09 1.90 11.61
C THR A 251 33.65 0.62 12.23
N ARG A 252 33.36 0.41 13.52
CA ARG A 252 33.86 -0.73 14.29
C ARG A 252 32.72 -1.66 14.64
N ILE A 253 32.75 -2.86 14.06
CA ILE A 253 31.78 -3.92 14.31
C ILE A 253 32.24 -4.70 15.54
N THR A 254 31.37 -4.84 16.54
CA THR A 254 31.65 -5.57 17.77
C THR A 254 30.59 -6.65 17.99
N ILE A 255 31.01 -7.91 18.09
CA ILE A 255 30.15 -9.05 18.40
C ILE A 255 30.50 -9.52 19.82
N PRO A 256 29.69 -9.18 20.84
CA PRO A 256 30.06 -9.36 22.24
C PRO A 256 30.12 -10.84 22.66
N PHE A 257 29.22 -11.67 22.13
CA PHE A 257 29.12 -13.08 22.47
C PHE A 257 29.20 -13.92 21.20
N VAL A 258 30.33 -14.59 21.02
CA VAL A 258 30.59 -15.43 19.84
C VAL A 258 30.37 -16.91 20.15
N ALA A 259 31.03 -17.40 21.20
CA ALA A 259 30.91 -18.76 21.70
C ALA A 259 31.32 -18.81 23.18
N GLU A 260 31.02 -19.91 23.87
CA GLU A 260 31.40 -20.12 25.26
C GLU A 260 32.93 -20.06 25.41
N ASN A 261 33.42 -19.20 26.31
CA ASN A 261 34.85 -18.93 26.54
C ASN A 261 35.62 -18.23 25.39
N CYS A 262 34.94 -17.68 24.38
CA CYS A 262 35.57 -16.83 23.37
C CYS A 262 35.48 -15.34 23.76
N PRO A 263 36.54 -14.54 23.54
CA PRO A 263 36.46 -13.09 23.70
C PRO A 263 35.48 -12.47 22.67
N PRO A 264 35.00 -11.24 22.91
CA PRO A 264 34.26 -10.48 21.91
C PRO A 264 35.05 -10.39 20.60
N PHE A 265 34.38 -10.65 19.47
CA PHE A 265 34.97 -10.43 18.16
C PHE A 265 34.84 -8.96 17.79
N THR A 266 35.87 -8.40 17.16
CA THR A 266 35.84 -7.01 16.75
C THR A 266 36.61 -6.82 15.45
N MET A 267 36.02 -6.07 14.51
CA MET A 267 36.67 -5.73 13.26
C MET A 267 36.31 -4.31 12.81
N GLU A 268 37.21 -3.71 12.03
CA GLU A 268 36.92 -2.46 11.33
C GLU A 268 36.34 -2.76 9.95
N LEU A 269 35.33 -1.99 9.54
CA LEU A 269 34.78 -2.00 8.20
C LEU A 269 34.87 -0.59 7.62
N THR A 270 35.45 -0.46 6.44
CA THR A 270 35.55 0.83 5.73
C THR A 270 34.43 0.99 4.71
N ARG A 271 34.05 2.23 4.40
CA ARG A 271 33.07 2.55 3.35
C ARG A 271 33.50 1.96 2.01
N GLN A 272 34.79 2.07 1.67
CA GLN A 272 35.33 1.46 0.45
C GLN A 272 35.09 -0.06 0.37
N THR A 273 35.24 -0.77 1.50
CA THR A 273 34.98 -2.21 1.56
C THR A 273 33.49 -2.48 1.39
N LEU A 274 32.63 -1.73 2.10
CA LEU A 274 31.17 -1.83 1.94
C LEU A 274 30.77 -1.65 0.48
N GLU A 275 31.20 -0.57 -0.16
CA GLU A 275 30.86 -0.25 -1.55
C GLU A 275 31.31 -1.37 -2.51
N SER A 276 32.49 -1.95 -2.29
CA SER A 276 32.96 -3.11 -3.08
C SER A 276 32.10 -4.36 -2.88
N LEU A 277 31.51 -4.57 -1.69
CA LEU A 277 30.69 -5.75 -1.40
C LEU A 277 29.28 -5.68 -2.02
N ILE A 278 28.81 -4.46 -2.30
CA ILE A 278 27.43 -4.19 -2.74
C ILE A 278 27.36 -3.66 -4.17
N GLN A 279 28.50 -3.44 -4.85
CA GLN A 279 28.55 -2.85 -6.18
C GLN A 279 27.65 -3.57 -7.19
N ASP A 280 27.63 -4.91 -7.17
CA ASP A 280 26.77 -5.70 -8.06
C ASP A 280 25.27 -5.54 -7.74
N LEU A 281 24.93 -5.29 -6.47
CA LEU A 281 23.54 -5.03 -6.06
C LEU A 281 23.07 -3.64 -6.52
N ILE A 282 23.96 -2.65 -6.52
CA ILE A 282 23.69 -1.32 -7.09
C ILE A 282 23.54 -1.44 -8.62
N GLU A 283 24.44 -2.16 -9.30
CA GLU A 283 24.38 -2.31 -10.76
C GLU A 283 23.09 -3.02 -11.22
N ARG A 284 22.54 -3.94 -10.41
CA ARG A 284 21.24 -4.59 -10.68
C ARG A 284 20.07 -3.62 -10.82
N THR A 285 20.16 -2.41 -10.24
CA THR A 285 19.09 -1.40 -10.37
C THR A 285 19.04 -0.75 -11.75
N ARG A 286 20.08 -0.92 -12.59
CA ARG A 286 20.10 -0.43 -13.97
C ARG A 286 18.96 -0.99 -14.82
N ALA A 287 18.77 -2.30 -14.80
CA ALA A 287 17.81 -2.95 -15.69
C ALA A 287 16.36 -2.49 -15.43
N PRO A 288 15.88 -2.37 -14.17
CA PRO A 288 14.59 -1.72 -13.92
C PRO A 288 14.53 -0.26 -14.39
N MET A 289 15.59 0.55 -14.24
CA MET A 289 15.58 1.93 -14.74
C MET A 289 15.44 1.99 -16.26
N GLU A 290 16.17 1.14 -17.00
CA GLU A 290 16.06 1.02 -18.46
C GLU A 290 14.67 0.57 -18.90
N ARG A 291 14.08 -0.41 -18.18
CA ARG A 291 12.69 -0.84 -18.43
C ARG A 291 11.68 0.28 -18.17
N ALA A 292 11.85 1.07 -17.11
CA ALA A 292 10.96 2.19 -16.80
C ALA A 292 10.97 3.22 -17.93
N LEU A 293 12.17 3.60 -18.38
CA LEU A 293 12.38 4.53 -19.50
C LEU A 293 11.73 4.00 -20.78
N HIS A 294 11.96 2.72 -21.10
CA HIS A 294 11.35 2.07 -22.25
C HIS A 294 9.82 2.04 -22.17
N ASP A 295 9.25 1.63 -21.04
CA ASP A 295 7.80 1.56 -20.81
C ASP A 295 7.15 2.95 -20.90
N ALA A 296 7.86 4.00 -20.45
CA ALA A 296 7.43 5.40 -20.58
C ALA A 296 7.70 5.99 -21.98
N SER A 297 8.37 5.25 -22.88
CA SER A 297 8.82 5.73 -24.19
C SER A 297 9.69 7.00 -24.10
N LEU A 298 10.61 7.03 -23.14
CA LEU A 298 11.53 8.15 -22.89
C LEU A 298 12.99 7.72 -22.99
N GLU A 299 13.82 8.62 -23.48
CA GLU A 299 15.26 8.54 -23.36
C GLU A 299 15.72 9.15 -22.02
N LYS A 300 16.90 8.73 -21.53
CA LYS A 300 17.42 9.17 -20.22
C LYS A 300 17.57 10.69 -20.10
N ASP A 301 17.85 11.39 -21.20
CA ASP A 301 18.09 12.83 -21.23
C ASP A 301 16.77 13.64 -21.19
N GLU A 302 15.62 12.98 -21.35
CA GLU A 302 14.28 13.57 -21.25
C GLU A 302 13.74 13.60 -19.81
N ILE A 303 14.45 13.00 -18.85
CA ILE A 303 14.10 13.09 -17.44
C ILE A 303 14.57 14.45 -16.89
N ASP A 304 13.64 15.26 -16.39
CA ASP A 304 13.91 16.60 -15.85
C ASP A 304 14.52 16.54 -14.45
N ASP A 305 13.90 15.77 -13.55
CA ASP A 305 14.29 15.68 -12.14
C ASP A 305 14.41 14.21 -11.69
N ILE A 306 15.33 13.94 -10.76
CA ILE A 306 15.54 12.62 -10.18
C ILE A 306 15.37 12.73 -8.66
N LEU A 307 14.49 11.93 -8.09
CA LEU A 307 14.22 11.88 -6.65
C LEU A 307 14.78 10.58 -6.08
N LEU A 308 15.58 10.67 -5.01
CA LEU A 308 16.00 9.51 -4.26
C LEU A 308 15.01 9.26 -3.11
N VAL A 309 14.54 8.03 -2.95
CA VAL A 309 13.60 7.64 -1.91
C VAL A 309 14.10 6.35 -1.26
N GLY A 310 13.87 6.19 0.04
CA GLY A 310 14.26 5.00 0.79
C GLY A 310 15.69 5.08 1.35
N GLY A 311 15.87 4.48 2.54
CA GLY A 311 17.12 4.64 3.30
C GLY A 311 18.36 4.09 2.64
N THR A 312 18.24 3.12 1.73
CA THR A 312 19.40 2.56 1.03
C THR A 312 20.02 3.60 0.08
N THR A 313 19.27 4.61 -0.35
CA THR A 313 19.78 5.71 -1.19
C THR A 313 20.71 6.67 -0.45
N LEU A 314 20.75 6.63 0.89
CA LEU A 314 21.70 7.41 1.70
C LEU A 314 23.14 6.93 1.53
N ILE A 315 23.35 5.71 1.03
CA ILE A 315 24.69 5.19 0.72
C ILE A 315 25.30 6.01 -0.42
N PRO A 316 26.47 6.66 -0.23
CA PRO A 316 27.06 7.55 -1.24
C PRO A 316 27.25 6.92 -2.62
N ALA A 317 27.61 5.63 -2.69
CA ALA A 317 27.74 4.91 -3.95
C ALA A 317 26.45 4.86 -4.78
N VAL A 318 25.27 4.80 -4.15
CA VAL A 318 23.99 4.78 -4.85
C VAL A 318 23.75 6.13 -5.53
N ARG A 319 23.93 7.25 -4.82
CA ARG A 319 23.81 8.59 -5.41
C ARG A 319 24.79 8.78 -6.56
N ARG A 320 26.05 8.37 -6.41
CA ARG A 320 27.06 8.46 -7.48
C ARG A 320 26.64 7.65 -8.71
N PHE A 321 26.19 6.41 -8.52
CA PHE A 321 25.73 5.56 -9.61
C PHE A 321 24.58 6.19 -10.40
N VAL A 322 23.55 6.69 -9.71
CA VAL A 322 22.40 7.37 -10.35
C VAL A 322 22.86 8.63 -11.10
N THR A 323 23.75 9.41 -10.49
CA THR A 323 24.31 10.63 -11.10
C THR A 323 25.11 10.32 -12.36
N GLU A 324 25.96 9.29 -12.32
CA GLU A 324 26.76 8.85 -13.47
C GLU A 324 25.89 8.29 -14.60
N TYR A 325 24.81 7.57 -14.26
CA TYR A 325 23.88 7.00 -15.24
C TYR A 325 23.14 8.08 -16.03
N PHE A 326 22.54 9.04 -15.32
CA PHE A 326 21.73 10.12 -15.92
C PHE A 326 22.54 11.35 -16.33
N GLY A 327 23.79 11.49 -15.85
CA GLY A 327 24.59 12.71 -16.05
C GLY A 327 24.00 13.94 -15.35
N LYS A 328 23.15 13.73 -14.33
CA LYS A 328 22.41 14.78 -13.61
C LYS A 328 22.35 14.45 -12.12
N GLU A 329 22.52 15.47 -11.29
CA GLU A 329 22.40 15.35 -9.83
C GLU A 329 20.93 15.15 -9.41
N PRO A 330 20.64 14.16 -8.54
CA PRO A 330 19.32 14.05 -7.93
C PRO A 330 18.98 15.26 -7.05
N LEU A 331 17.70 15.63 -7.00
CA LEU A 331 17.21 16.75 -6.19
C LEU A 331 17.56 16.57 -4.71
N GLU A 332 17.72 17.70 -4.02
CA GLU A 332 17.89 17.73 -2.57
C GLU A 332 16.54 17.51 -1.88
N GLY A 333 16.53 16.61 -0.88
CA GLY A 333 15.37 16.29 -0.06
C GLY A 333 15.74 15.22 0.97
N ASP A 334 14.84 14.91 1.90
CA ASP A 334 15.02 13.81 2.84
C ASP A 334 14.45 12.51 2.24
N PRO A 335 15.29 11.62 1.68
CA PRO A 335 14.80 10.39 1.05
C PRO A 335 14.13 9.45 2.05
N TYR A 336 14.33 9.66 3.35
CA TYR A 336 13.89 8.77 4.41
C TYR A 336 12.48 9.09 4.92
N THR A 337 12.06 10.37 4.86
CA THR A 337 10.74 10.84 5.34
C THR A 337 9.81 11.35 4.26
N ALA A 338 10.33 11.61 3.04
CA ALA A 338 9.58 12.22 1.94
C ALA A 338 8.20 11.60 1.69
N VAL A 339 8.08 10.27 1.75
CA VAL A 339 6.79 9.59 1.49
C VAL A 339 5.73 9.97 2.54
N ALA A 340 6.08 10.00 3.83
CA ALA A 340 5.13 10.36 4.88
C ALA A 340 4.77 11.86 4.81
N GLU A 341 5.74 12.71 4.53
CA GLU A 341 5.55 14.16 4.34
C GLU A 341 4.63 14.43 3.15
N GLY A 342 4.85 13.74 2.03
CA GLY A 342 4.01 13.80 0.84
C GLY A 342 2.58 13.33 1.08
N ALA A 343 2.41 12.26 1.86
CA ALA A 343 1.08 11.80 2.28
C ALA A 343 0.37 12.84 3.16
N ALA A 344 1.08 13.52 4.06
CA ALA A 344 0.52 14.59 4.87
C ALA A 344 0.12 15.82 4.03
N LEU A 345 0.97 16.19 3.05
CA LEU A 345 0.68 17.24 2.07
C LEU A 345 -0.58 16.91 1.26
N ALA A 346 -0.69 15.69 0.75
CA ALA A 346 -1.89 15.23 0.05
C ALA A 346 -3.14 15.24 0.94
N GLY A 347 -2.99 14.94 2.23
CA GLY A 347 -4.08 15.04 3.21
C GLY A 347 -4.62 16.46 3.40
N SER A 348 -3.80 17.49 3.15
CA SER A 348 -4.20 18.90 3.34
C SER A 348 -5.33 19.34 2.41
N THR A 349 -5.49 18.72 1.24
CA THR A 349 -6.57 19.02 0.28
C THR A 349 -7.96 18.67 0.85
N TYR A 350 -8.02 17.77 1.83
CA TYR A 350 -9.27 17.31 2.46
C TYR A 350 -9.69 18.16 3.66
N VAL A 351 -8.92 19.21 4.01
CA VAL A 351 -9.23 20.12 5.11
C VAL A 351 -9.48 21.53 4.55
N PRO A 352 -10.74 21.98 4.42
CA PRO A 352 -11.09 23.24 3.76
C PRO A 352 -10.38 24.48 4.33
N GLU A 353 -10.13 24.53 5.64
CA GLU A 353 -9.45 25.66 6.29
C GLU A 353 -7.94 25.73 6.01
N LYS A 354 -7.29 24.61 5.65
CA LYS A 354 -5.85 24.50 5.37
C LYS A 354 -5.53 24.49 3.85
N SER A 355 -6.56 24.66 3.01
CA SER A 355 -6.52 24.45 1.55
C SER A 355 -5.86 25.58 0.74
N ARG A 356 -5.10 26.49 1.37
CA ARG A 356 -4.47 27.62 0.64
C ARG A 356 -3.25 27.21 -0.18
N MET A 357 -2.60 26.08 0.16
CA MET A 357 -1.33 25.66 -0.45
C MET A 357 -1.43 24.43 -1.37
N ALA A 358 -2.49 23.63 -1.28
CA ALA A 358 -2.68 22.46 -2.14
C ALA A 358 -3.92 22.67 -3.03
N LYS A 359 -3.73 23.39 -4.15
CA LYS A 359 -4.72 23.35 -5.23
C LYS A 359 -4.66 21.96 -5.87
N ASN A 360 -5.84 21.42 -6.17
CA ASN A 360 -6.18 20.23 -6.96
C ASN A 360 -5.03 19.30 -7.37
N VAL A 361 -4.43 18.58 -6.41
CA VAL A 361 -3.61 17.41 -6.72
C VAL A 361 -4.54 16.27 -7.17
N GLU A 362 -4.78 16.21 -8.48
CA GLU A 362 -5.45 15.08 -9.10
C GLU A 362 -4.41 14.00 -9.41
N ILE A 363 -4.33 13.02 -8.51
CA ILE A 363 -3.52 11.82 -8.68
C ILE A 363 -4.33 10.84 -9.52
N SER A 364 -3.83 10.51 -10.71
CA SER A 364 -4.35 9.40 -11.50
C SER A 364 -3.62 8.13 -11.08
N ASP A 365 -4.39 7.09 -10.74
CA ASP A 365 -3.83 5.76 -10.52
C ASP A 365 -3.76 5.01 -11.87
N VAL A 366 -2.96 3.95 -11.92
CA VAL A 366 -2.84 3.06 -13.08
C VAL A 366 -3.09 1.61 -12.69
N ILE A 367 -3.59 0.81 -13.63
CA ILE A 367 -3.77 -0.64 -13.45
C ILE A 367 -2.40 -1.33 -13.48
N SER A 368 -2.10 -2.18 -12.50
CA SER A 368 -0.79 -2.84 -12.38
C SER A 368 -0.62 -4.10 -13.25
N SER A 369 -1.71 -4.68 -13.76
CA SER A 369 -1.68 -5.84 -14.66
C SER A 369 -2.86 -5.83 -15.61
N SER A 370 -2.64 -6.32 -16.83
CA SER A 370 -3.66 -6.37 -17.87
C SER A 370 -4.85 -7.25 -17.45
N LEU A 371 -6.06 -6.84 -17.82
CA LEU A 371 -7.32 -7.52 -17.52
C LEU A 371 -7.97 -8.00 -18.82
N GLY A 372 -8.46 -9.23 -18.86
CA GLY A 372 -9.03 -9.79 -20.07
C GLY A 372 -9.90 -11.01 -19.86
N VAL A 373 -10.32 -11.60 -20.97
CA VAL A 373 -11.13 -12.83 -21.00
C VAL A 373 -10.43 -13.95 -21.76
N LYS A 374 -10.65 -15.19 -21.33
CA LYS A 374 -10.19 -16.38 -22.07
C LYS A 374 -11.03 -16.56 -23.34
N ILE A 375 -10.36 -16.70 -24.48
CA ILE A 375 -10.99 -17.00 -25.77
C ILE A 375 -10.78 -18.47 -26.16
N THR A 376 -11.46 -18.94 -27.22
CA THR A 376 -11.60 -20.37 -27.58
C THR A 376 -10.27 -21.08 -27.83
N ASN A 377 -9.25 -20.37 -28.32
CA ASN A 377 -7.91 -20.94 -28.55
C ASN A 377 -7.08 -21.08 -27.25
N GLY A 378 -7.63 -20.73 -26.09
CA GLY A 378 -6.98 -20.81 -24.78
C GLY A 378 -6.16 -19.57 -24.40
N THR A 379 -6.00 -18.60 -25.30
CA THR A 379 -5.25 -17.36 -25.04
C THR A 379 -6.07 -16.32 -24.28
N LEU A 380 -5.36 -15.38 -23.65
CA LEU A 380 -5.94 -14.24 -22.96
C LEU A 380 -6.18 -13.09 -23.94
N SER A 381 -7.45 -12.75 -24.19
CA SER A 381 -7.81 -11.52 -24.89
C SER A 381 -7.87 -10.36 -23.89
N ARG A 382 -6.81 -9.54 -23.84
CA ARG A 382 -6.76 -8.32 -23.01
C ARG A 382 -7.80 -7.29 -23.44
N VAL A 383 -8.52 -6.73 -22.48
CA VAL A 383 -9.53 -5.67 -22.67
C VAL A 383 -8.99 -4.34 -22.13
N ILE A 384 -8.30 -4.39 -20.99
CA ILE A 384 -7.55 -3.26 -20.44
C ILE A 384 -6.09 -3.70 -20.27
N GLU A 385 -5.15 -2.93 -20.80
CA GLU A 385 -3.72 -3.20 -20.67
C GLU A 385 -3.18 -2.64 -19.34
N ARG A 386 -2.10 -3.23 -18.81
CA ARG A 386 -1.36 -2.65 -17.68
C ARG A 386 -0.90 -1.22 -17.96
N ASN A 387 -0.65 -0.45 -16.91
CA ASN A 387 -0.33 0.97 -16.93
C ASN A 387 -1.44 1.86 -17.53
N THR A 388 -2.66 1.34 -17.74
CA THR A 388 -3.81 2.16 -18.14
C THR A 388 -4.33 2.95 -16.94
N LYS A 389 -4.56 4.25 -17.13
CA LYS A 389 -5.10 5.17 -16.10
C LYS A 389 -6.48 4.74 -15.62
N ILE A 390 -6.78 4.91 -14.33
CA ILE A 390 -8.10 4.70 -13.72
C ILE A 390 -8.66 6.01 -13.14
N PRO A 391 -10.01 6.19 -13.11
CA PRO A 391 -11.04 5.24 -13.54
C PRO A 391 -11.10 5.06 -15.07
N ILE A 392 -11.39 3.84 -15.53
CA ILE A 392 -11.51 3.51 -16.96
C ILE A 392 -12.59 2.49 -17.21
N SER A 393 -13.26 2.62 -18.35
CA SER A 393 -14.17 1.63 -18.91
C SER A 393 -13.76 1.32 -20.36
N ARG A 394 -13.62 0.03 -20.68
CA ARG A 394 -13.24 -0.46 -22.02
C ARG A 394 -14.19 -1.58 -22.43
N THR A 395 -14.74 -1.45 -23.62
CA THR A 395 -15.61 -2.46 -24.23
C THR A 395 -14.88 -3.15 -25.37
N ARG A 396 -15.00 -4.47 -25.43
CA ARG A 396 -14.53 -5.29 -26.54
C ARG A 396 -15.65 -6.24 -27.00
N LEU A 397 -15.71 -6.47 -28.31
CA LEU A 397 -16.72 -7.31 -28.94
C LEU A 397 -16.25 -8.77 -28.99
N TYR A 398 -17.14 -9.68 -28.64
CA TYR A 398 -16.97 -11.13 -28.67
C TYR A 398 -18.18 -11.79 -29.34
N THR A 399 -18.07 -13.10 -29.60
CA THR A 399 -19.12 -13.91 -30.23
C THR A 399 -19.18 -15.32 -29.63
N ASN A 400 -20.28 -16.03 -29.87
CA ASN A 400 -20.44 -17.45 -29.54
C ASN A 400 -19.48 -18.34 -30.35
N SER A 401 -18.87 -19.33 -29.69
CA SER A 401 -17.93 -20.26 -30.35
C SER A 401 -18.60 -21.52 -30.91
N TRP A 402 -19.86 -21.78 -30.57
CA TRP A 402 -20.59 -22.98 -30.99
C TRP A 402 -21.99 -22.61 -31.47
N ASP A 403 -22.52 -23.44 -32.38
CA ASP A 403 -23.85 -23.26 -32.96
C ASP A 403 -24.95 -23.40 -31.91
N TYR A 404 -25.91 -22.47 -31.94
CA TYR A 404 -27.17 -22.48 -31.20
C TYR A 404 -27.01 -22.67 -29.68
N VAL A 405 -25.93 -22.12 -29.10
CA VAL A 405 -25.76 -22.11 -27.65
C VAL A 405 -26.76 -21.16 -26.99
N PRO A 406 -27.40 -21.55 -25.87
CA PRO A 406 -28.30 -20.66 -25.15
C PRO A 406 -27.56 -19.65 -24.26
N GLU A 407 -26.29 -19.91 -23.96
CA GLU A 407 -25.47 -19.12 -23.03
C GLU A 407 -24.00 -19.08 -23.46
N VAL A 408 -23.33 -17.98 -23.15
CA VAL A 408 -21.88 -17.80 -23.36
C VAL A 408 -21.19 -17.57 -22.02
N ILE A 409 -20.04 -18.22 -21.82
CA ILE A 409 -19.23 -18.12 -20.61
C ILE A 409 -18.20 -17.02 -20.77
N ILE A 410 -18.20 -16.06 -19.85
CA ILE A 410 -17.18 -15.01 -19.75
C ILE A 410 -16.26 -15.37 -18.57
N ALA A 411 -15.07 -15.91 -18.89
CA ALA A 411 -14.04 -16.25 -17.91
C ALA A 411 -12.97 -15.14 -17.87
N VAL A 412 -12.80 -14.52 -16.71
CA VAL A 412 -12.05 -13.28 -16.50
C VAL A 412 -10.72 -13.56 -15.80
N TYR A 413 -9.64 -12.95 -16.32
CA TYR A 413 -8.27 -13.16 -15.88
C TYR A 413 -7.49 -11.84 -15.76
N GLN A 414 -6.40 -11.87 -14.99
CA GLN A 414 -5.43 -10.80 -14.80
C GLN A 414 -4.00 -11.30 -15.06
N GLY A 415 -3.23 -10.63 -15.93
CA GLY A 415 -1.81 -10.92 -16.15
C GLY A 415 -1.27 -10.67 -17.57
N GLU A 416 0.02 -10.95 -17.75
CA GLU A 416 0.80 -10.64 -18.96
C GLU A 416 1.17 -11.87 -19.80
N GLU A 417 0.84 -13.08 -19.37
CA GLU A 417 1.12 -14.30 -20.13
C GLU A 417 0.14 -14.46 -21.29
N GLU A 418 0.57 -15.08 -22.39
CA GLU A 418 -0.27 -15.27 -23.59
C GLU A 418 -1.42 -16.27 -23.33
N MET A 419 -1.12 -17.36 -22.62
CA MET A 419 -2.08 -18.41 -22.29
C MET A 419 -2.88 -18.01 -21.05
N ALA A 420 -4.22 -18.08 -21.11
CA ALA A 420 -5.06 -17.65 -20.00
C ALA A 420 -4.81 -18.44 -18.71
N GLU A 421 -4.43 -19.72 -18.82
CA GLU A 421 -4.19 -20.60 -17.67
C GLU A 421 -2.91 -20.30 -16.90
N ASP A 422 -1.97 -19.57 -17.51
CA ASP A 422 -0.75 -19.09 -16.87
C ASP A 422 -0.93 -17.71 -16.19
N ASN A 423 -2.13 -17.13 -16.33
CA ASN A 423 -2.51 -15.87 -15.69
C ASN A 423 -3.40 -16.09 -14.45
N GLU A 424 -3.59 -15.05 -13.64
CA GLU A 424 -4.46 -15.13 -12.45
C GLU A 424 -5.94 -15.20 -12.85
N TYR A 425 -6.62 -16.26 -12.44
CA TYR A 425 -8.05 -16.44 -12.69
C TYR A 425 -8.92 -15.73 -11.64
N LEU A 426 -9.65 -14.70 -12.06
CA LEU A 426 -10.51 -13.91 -11.18
C LEU A 426 -11.86 -14.62 -10.96
N GLY A 427 -12.47 -15.14 -12.02
CA GLY A 427 -13.71 -15.91 -11.96
C GLY A 427 -14.45 -15.93 -13.31
N GLN A 428 -15.69 -16.41 -13.32
CA GLN A 428 -16.50 -16.45 -14.54
C GLN A 428 -17.99 -16.25 -14.27
N PHE A 429 -18.71 -15.87 -15.32
CA PHE A 429 -20.17 -15.82 -15.33
C PHE A 429 -20.73 -16.14 -16.72
N TYR A 430 -22.05 -16.34 -16.78
CA TYR A 430 -22.76 -16.72 -18.00
C TYR A 430 -23.71 -15.61 -18.39
N ILE A 431 -23.78 -15.29 -19.68
CA ILE A 431 -24.82 -14.45 -20.26
C ILE A 431 -25.70 -15.31 -21.15
N SER A 432 -27.01 -15.14 -21.05
CA SER A 432 -27.97 -15.77 -21.98
C SER A 432 -27.94 -15.03 -23.31
N VAL A 433 -27.86 -15.77 -24.41
CA VAL A 433 -27.77 -15.23 -25.77
C VAL A 433 -28.87 -15.81 -26.65
N GLU A 434 -29.23 -15.11 -27.72
CA GLU A 434 -30.10 -15.70 -28.75
C GLU A 434 -29.39 -16.87 -29.44
N PRO A 435 -30.00 -18.08 -29.55
CA PRO A 435 -29.37 -19.21 -30.22
C PRO A 435 -29.16 -18.95 -31.72
N MET A 436 -27.90 -18.67 -32.10
CA MET A 436 -27.48 -18.41 -33.48
C MET A 436 -26.35 -19.37 -33.92
N PRO A 437 -26.09 -19.55 -35.22
CA PRO A 437 -24.88 -20.19 -35.71
C PRO A 437 -23.60 -19.62 -35.05
N ALA A 438 -22.53 -20.41 -35.01
CA ALA A 438 -21.25 -19.97 -34.49
C ALA A 438 -20.79 -18.67 -35.16
N GLU A 439 -20.18 -17.77 -34.39
CA GLU A 439 -19.66 -16.47 -34.84
C GLU A 439 -20.72 -15.42 -35.25
N GLU A 440 -22.00 -15.62 -34.93
CA GLU A 440 -23.06 -14.65 -35.27
C GLU A 440 -23.50 -13.73 -34.11
N ASN A 441 -23.46 -14.19 -32.84
CA ASN A 441 -23.87 -13.35 -31.70
C ASN A 441 -22.93 -12.15 -31.51
N LYS A 442 -23.49 -10.99 -31.20
CA LYS A 442 -22.70 -9.78 -30.90
C LYS A 442 -22.74 -9.46 -29.41
N ILE A 443 -21.68 -9.88 -28.72
CA ILE A 443 -21.57 -9.78 -27.26
C ILE A 443 -20.56 -8.68 -26.90
N GLU A 444 -21.05 -7.57 -26.37
CA GLU A 444 -20.24 -6.51 -25.81
C GLU A 444 -19.80 -6.87 -24.39
N VAL A 445 -18.51 -7.03 -24.17
CA VAL A 445 -17.96 -7.22 -22.82
C VAL A 445 -17.20 -5.96 -22.41
N THR A 446 -17.70 -5.32 -21.37
CA THR A 446 -17.19 -4.06 -20.82
C THR A 446 -16.54 -4.30 -19.48
N PHE A 447 -15.29 -3.90 -19.35
CA PHE A 447 -14.54 -3.89 -18.10
C PHE A 447 -14.51 -2.46 -17.57
N ALA A 448 -14.92 -2.25 -16.32
CA ALA A 448 -14.85 -0.97 -15.63
C ALA A 448 -14.08 -1.12 -14.31
N VAL A 449 -13.06 -0.27 -14.12
CA VAL A 449 -12.12 -0.30 -12.99
C VAL A 449 -11.92 1.12 -12.46
N GLY A 450 -11.75 1.25 -11.14
CA GLY A 450 -11.41 2.51 -10.47
C GLY A 450 -12.60 3.34 -9.96
N GLU A 451 -13.84 2.90 -10.20
CA GLU A 451 -15.03 3.49 -9.56
C GLU A 451 -15.10 3.11 -8.07
N GLU A 452 -14.78 1.85 -7.75
CA GLU A 452 -14.60 1.34 -6.39
C GLU A 452 -13.24 0.62 -6.33
N PHE A 453 -12.36 1.01 -5.41
CA PHE A 453 -11.08 0.32 -5.21
C PHE A 453 -11.30 -1.17 -4.90
N GLY A 454 -10.48 -2.05 -5.47
CA GLY A 454 -10.60 -3.49 -5.21
C GLY A 454 -11.64 -4.23 -6.06
N ILE A 455 -12.39 -3.51 -6.90
CA ILE A 455 -13.55 -4.06 -7.60
C ILE A 455 -13.43 -3.86 -9.10
N LEU A 456 -13.37 -4.97 -9.82
CA LEU A 456 -13.56 -5.00 -11.27
C LEU A 456 -15.04 -5.27 -11.56
N ASN A 457 -15.70 -4.34 -12.26
CA ASN A 457 -17.04 -4.54 -12.79
C ASN A 457 -16.92 -5.06 -14.23
N VAL A 458 -17.42 -6.27 -14.50
CA VAL A 458 -17.51 -6.79 -15.87
C VAL A 458 -18.98 -6.91 -16.26
N ARG A 459 -19.38 -6.16 -17.29
CA ARG A 459 -20.70 -6.22 -17.91
C ARG A 459 -20.61 -6.93 -19.25
N ALA A 460 -21.41 -7.97 -19.44
CA ALA A 460 -21.68 -8.54 -20.75
C ALA A 460 -23.06 -8.09 -21.23
N TYR A 461 -23.18 -7.72 -22.50
CA TYR A 461 -24.43 -7.31 -23.15
C TYR A 461 -24.52 -7.97 -24.52
N ASP A 462 -25.56 -8.76 -24.75
CA ASP A 462 -25.87 -9.33 -26.05
C ASP A 462 -26.76 -8.36 -26.82
N THR A 463 -26.24 -7.79 -27.91
CA THR A 463 -26.96 -6.76 -28.67
C THR A 463 -28.14 -7.33 -29.46
N ASP A 464 -28.17 -8.63 -29.71
CA ASP A 464 -29.22 -9.29 -30.47
C ASP A 464 -30.47 -9.55 -29.61
N SER A 465 -30.29 -10.14 -28.41
CA SER A 465 -31.39 -10.39 -27.46
C SER A 465 -31.70 -9.23 -26.51
N GLY A 466 -30.77 -8.30 -26.33
CA GLY A 466 -30.85 -7.24 -25.31
C GLY A 466 -30.57 -7.72 -23.89
N ASN A 467 -30.19 -9.00 -23.71
CA ASN A 467 -29.83 -9.52 -22.40
C ASN A 467 -28.52 -8.90 -21.90
N GLU A 468 -28.44 -8.63 -20.60
CA GLU A 468 -27.21 -8.18 -19.96
C GLU A 468 -26.95 -8.91 -18.64
N ARG A 469 -25.69 -8.94 -18.25
CA ARG A 469 -25.28 -9.36 -16.91
C ARG A 469 -24.03 -8.61 -16.49
N THR A 470 -24.08 -8.01 -15.31
CA THR A 470 -22.94 -7.38 -14.66
C THR A 470 -22.53 -8.21 -13.45
N VAL A 471 -21.23 -8.49 -13.34
CA VAL A 471 -20.65 -9.20 -12.19
C VAL A 471 -19.50 -8.39 -11.61
N LYS A 472 -19.52 -8.23 -10.29
CA LYS A 472 -18.44 -7.65 -9.52
C LYS A 472 -17.41 -8.74 -9.18
N PHE A 473 -16.18 -8.54 -9.60
CA PHE A 473 -15.05 -9.38 -9.24
C PHE A 473 -14.27 -8.68 -8.13
N GLU A 474 -14.35 -9.23 -6.93
CA GLU A 474 -13.52 -8.83 -5.81
C GLU A 474 -12.31 -9.76 -5.74
N SER A 475 -11.18 -9.24 -5.24
CA SER A 475 -10.03 -10.09 -4.99
C SER A 475 -10.32 -11.16 -3.93
N ARG A 476 -9.90 -12.40 -4.20
CA ARG A 476 -10.12 -13.57 -3.34
C ARG A 476 -9.50 -13.47 -1.96
N SER A 477 -8.51 -12.60 -1.77
CA SER A 477 -7.78 -12.44 -0.50
C SER A 477 -8.38 -11.40 0.45
N ARG A 478 -9.50 -10.75 0.06
CA ARG A 478 -10.16 -9.73 0.89
C ARG A 478 -10.77 -10.33 2.15
N LEU A 479 -10.61 -9.65 3.30
CA LEU A 479 -11.35 -10.00 4.51
C LEU A 479 -12.84 -9.66 4.35
N SER A 480 -13.71 -10.60 4.68
CA SER A 480 -15.15 -10.30 4.71
C SER A 480 -15.47 -9.22 5.75
N LYS A 481 -16.53 -8.44 5.56
CA LYS A 481 -16.97 -7.40 6.52
C LYS A 481 -17.11 -7.97 7.96
N LYS A 482 -17.59 -9.21 8.08
CA LYS A 482 -17.71 -9.94 9.35
C LYS A 482 -16.34 -10.26 9.98
N GLU A 483 -15.37 -10.68 9.19
CA GLU A 483 -14.01 -10.92 9.67
C GLU A 483 -13.33 -9.62 10.10
N LYS A 484 -13.47 -8.54 9.32
CA LYS A 484 -12.97 -7.22 9.69
C LYS A 484 -13.54 -6.75 11.02
N SER A 485 -14.86 -6.80 11.19
CA SER A 485 -15.52 -6.44 12.46
C SER A 485 -15.04 -7.30 13.63
N LYS A 486 -14.85 -8.61 13.43
CA LYS A 486 -14.26 -9.52 14.44
C LYS A 486 -12.85 -9.07 14.85
N TRP A 487 -12.00 -8.74 13.88
CA TRP A 487 -10.62 -8.33 14.12
C TRP A 487 -10.53 -6.95 14.77
N MET A 488 -11.33 -6.00 14.30
CA MET A 488 -11.48 -4.67 14.90
C MET A 488 -11.92 -4.78 16.36
N LYS A 489 -12.96 -5.58 16.65
CA LYS A 489 -13.41 -5.83 18.03
C LYS A 489 -12.32 -6.43 18.92
N LYS A 490 -11.46 -7.28 18.36
CA LYS A 490 -10.32 -7.85 19.11
C LYS A 490 -9.23 -6.80 19.39
N LEU A 491 -8.99 -5.86 18.47
CA LEU A 491 -7.90 -4.90 18.56
C LEU A 491 -8.28 -3.63 19.34
N VAL A 492 -9.41 -3.00 18.97
CA VAL A 492 -9.86 -1.71 19.52
C VAL A 492 -11.06 -1.84 20.45
N GLY A 493 -11.53 -3.06 20.72
CA GLY A 493 -12.65 -3.36 21.63
C GLY A 493 -14.05 -3.06 21.07
N LYS A 494 -14.13 -2.30 19.97
CA LYS A 494 -15.36 -2.00 19.21
C LYS A 494 -15.26 -2.65 17.82
N GLY A 495 -16.36 -3.17 17.29
CA GLY A 495 -16.43 -3.67 15.91
C GLY A 495 -17.30 -2.77 15.05
N SER A 496 -17.27 -2.95 13.73
CA SER A 496 -18.21 -2.28 12.83
C SER A 496 -19.64 -2.63 13.19
N VAL A 497 -20.52 -1.64 13.17
CA VAL A 497 -21.95 -1.79 13.50
C VAL A 497 -22.72 -2.06 12.22
N HIS A 498 -23.49 -3.15 12.16
CA HIS A 498 -24.42 -3.37 11.06
C HIS A 498 -25.58 -2.38 11.16
N VAL A 499 -25.92 -1.71 10.07
CA VAL A 499 -27.05 -0.78 10.00
C VAL A 499 -27.82 -1.01 8.72
N VAL A 500 -29.12 -0.74 8.78
CA VAL A 500 -29.98 -0.70 7.59
C VAL A 500 -30.24 0.77 7.30
N ILE A 501 -29.76 1.25 6.16
CA ILE A 501 -30.00 2.62 5.72
C ILE A 501 -31.21 2.62 4.80
N GLY A 502 -32.22 3.42 5.11
CA GLY A 502 -33.45 3.49 4.32
C GLY A 502 -33.92 4.91 4.08
N ASP A 503 -34.64 5.13 2.99
CA ASP A 503 -35.42 6.35 2.80
C ASP A 503 -36.70 6.34 3.65
N GLU A 504 -37.34 7.49 3.87
CA GLU A 504 -38.62 7.57 4.61
C GLU A 504 -39.69 6.62 4.05
N SER A 505 -39.62 6.28 2.76
CA SER A 505 -40.59 5.40 2.11
C SER A 505 -40.33 3.91 2.32
N GLY A 506 -39.15 3.54 2.84
CA GLY A 506 -38.72 2.15 3.05
C GLY A 506 -38.59 1.34 1.77
N LYS A 507 -38.57 1.98 0.60
CA LYS A 507 -38.47 1.32 -0.71
C LYS A 507 -37.03 1.03 -1.12
N THR A 508 -36.10 1.83 -0.61
CA THR A 508 -34.66 1.63 -0.83
C THR A 508 -34.02 1.34 0.51
N THR A 509 -33.52 0.12 0.68
CA THR A 509 -32.78 -0.27 1.89
C THR A 509 -31.39 -0.73 1.51
N LEU A 510 -30.37 -0.21 2.19
CA LEU A 510 -28.99 -0.63 2.04
C LEU A 510 -28.45 -1.15 3.37
N ASP A 511 -28.02 -2.41 3.39
CA ASP A 511 -27.27 -2.97 4.51
C ASP A 511 -25.81 -2.50 4.47
N MET A 512 -25.37 -1.81 5.52
CA MET A 512 -24.01 -1.31 5.67
C MET A 512 -23.38 -1.75 6.99
N TYR A 513 -22.06 -1.89 6.99
CA TYR A 513 -21.27 -2.01 8.21
C TYR A 513 -20.53 -0.70 8.40
N LEU A 514 -20.85 0.03 9.47
CA LEU A 514 -20.26 1.33 9.74
C LEU A 514 -19.03 1.17 10.64
N ASN A 515 -17.88 1.67 10.17
CA ASN A 515 -16.67 1.77 10.98
C ASN A 515 -16.90 2.76 12.13
N PRO A 516 -16.59 2.41 13.40
CA PRO A 516 -16.75 3.30 14.55
C PRO A 516 -16.03 4.66 14.39
N ALA A 517 -14.94 4.70 13.62
CA ALA A 517 -14.18 5.92 13.38
C ALA A 517 -14.83 6.87 12.35
N THR A 518 -15.77 6.39 11.53
CA THR A 518 -16.43 7.20 10.49
C THR A 518 -17.24 8.34 11.13
N SER A 519 -17.08 9.56 10.62
CA SER A 519 -17.95 10.69 11.00
C SER A 519 -19.25 10.68 10.20
N ILE A 520 -20.29 11.34 10.72
CA ILE A 520 -21.54 11.54 9.98
C ILE A 520 -21.31 12.25 8.66
N GLU A 521 -20.42 13.25 8.61
CA GLU A 521 -20.02 13.91 7.35
C GLU A 521 -19.48 12.92 6.31
N SER A 522 -18.57 12.02 6.72
CA SER A 522 -17.98 11.02 5.82
C SER A 522 -19.02 10.00 5.37
N LEU A 523 -19.94 9.60 6.25
CA LEU A 523 -21.05 8.71 5.89
C LEU A 523 -21.97 9.37 4.87
N LYS A 524 -22.35 10.64 5.05
CA LYS A 524 -23.15 11.40 4.08
C LYS A 524 -22.48 11.42 2.71
N ARG A 525 -21.17 11.70 2.67
CA ARG A 525 -20.39 11.71 1.43
C ARG A 525 -20.43 10.35 0.72
N GLU A 526 -20.21 9.25 1.46
CA GLU A 526 -20.30 7.89 0.90
C GLU A 526 -21.70 7.59 0.34
N LEU A 527 -22.77 8.04 1.01
CA LEU A 527 -24.14 7.84 0.53
C LEU A 527 -24.47 8.68 -0.70
N ILE A 528 -23.94 9.90 -0.78
CA ILE A 528 -24.07 10.78 -1.96
C ILE A 528 -23.32 10.19 -3.15
N ASP A 529 -22.08 9.73 -2.94
CA ASP A 529 -21.26 9.11 -3.99
C ASP A 529 -21.94 7.85 -4.56
N ARG A 530 -22.68 7.12 -3.71
CA ARG A 530 -23.49 5.96 -4.11
C ARG A 530 -24.86 6.30 -4.67
N GLN A 531 -25.20 7.59 -4.81
CA GLN A 531 -26.50 8.06 -5.30
C GLN A 531 -27.69 7.59 -4.44
N ILE A 532 -27.45 7.28 -3.17
CA ILE A 532 -28.47 6.86 -2.19
C ILE A 532 -29.04 8.08 -1.47
N MET A 533 -28.20 9.12 -1.33
CA MET A 533 -28.52 10.35 -0.65
C MET A 533 -28.28 11.55 -1.59
N THR A 534 -29.10 12.58 -1.49
CA THR A 534 -28.88 13.89 -2.12
C THR A 534 -28.20 14.85 -1.14
N GLY A 535 -27.50 15.87 -1.64
CA GLY A 535 -26.73 16.79 -0.80
C GLY A 535 -27.54 17.56 0.25
N ASP A 536 -28.85 17.68 0.06
CA ASP A 536 -29.76 18.43 0.93
C ASP A 536 -30.45 17.55 2.00
N GLU A 537 -30.25 16.23 1.94
CA GLU A 537 -30.86 15.28 2.88
C GLU A 537 -30.13 15.24 4.23
N MET A 538 -30.82 14.74 5.25
CA MET A 538 -30.27 14.54 6.59
C MET A 538 -30.30 13.07 6.99
N ILE A 539 -29.36 12.70 7.86
CA ILE A 539 -29.30 11.39 8.49
C ILE A 539 -30.06 11.47 9.82
N GLU A 540 -31.06 10.62 10.02
CA GLU A 540 -31.78 10.44 11.29
C GLU A 540 -31.52 9.03 11.85
N ILE A 541 -31.30 8.94 13.15
CA ILE A 541 -31.14 7.68 13.88
C ILE A 541 -32.13 7.69 15.05
N GLY A 542 -33.25 6.98 14.89
CA GLY A 542 -34.38 7.10 15.81
C GLY A 542 -34.94 8.53 15.76
N GLU A 543 -34.94 9.23 16.90
CA GLU A 543 -35.39 10.63 17.01
C GLU A 543 -34.22 11.64 16.95
N MET A 544 -32.98 11.17 16.72
CA MET A 544 -31.79 12.00 16.73
C MET A 544 -31.31 12.33 15.32
N THR A 545 -31.02 13.60 15.06
CA THR A 545 -30.26 14.07 13.89
C THR A 545 -28.83 14.39 14.35
N PRO A 546 -27.87 13.47 14.21
CA PRO A 546 -26.52 13.69 14.70
C PRO A 546 -25.79 14.77 13.88
N GLY A 547 -24.97 15.56 14.57
CA GLY A 547 -24.10 16.55 13.92
C GLY A 547 -23.03 15.89 13.04
N ASP A 548 -22.62 16.58 11.98
CA ASP A 548 -21.65 16.08 10.98
C ASP A 548 -20.29 15.68 11.58
N ASP A 549 -19.94 16.27 12.71
CA ASP A 549 -18.69 16.03 13.45
C ASP A 549 -18.75 14.81 14.38
N LEU A 550 -19.94 14.31 14.72
CA LEU A 550 -20.09 13.11 15.53
C LEU A 550 -19.61 11.88 14.77
N ARG A 551 -18.99 10.94 15.48
CA ARG A 551 -18.55 9.65 14.93
C ARG A 551 -19.52 8.55 15.31
N ILE A 552 -19.56 7.49 14.50
CA ILE A 552 -20.37 6.30 14.77
C ILE A 552 -20.10 5.73 16.17
N SER A 553 -18.86 5.80 16.65
CA SER A 553 -18.48 5.37 18.00
C SER A 553 -19.13 6.17 19.14
N ASP A 554 -19.61 7.37 18.86
CA ASP A 554 -20.19 8.32 19.83
C ASP A 554 -21.71 8.14 19.94
N LEU A 555 -22.33 7.57 18.89
CA LEU A 555 -23.78 7.41 18.78
C LEU A 555 -24.32 6.15 19.48
N ASN A 556 -23.43 5.29 20.00
CA ASN A 556 -23.77 4.03 20.69
C ASN A 556 -24.79 3.17 19.93
N LEU A 557 -24.62 3.06 18.61
CA LEU A 557 -25.54 2.32 17.74
C LEU A 557 -25.57 0.82 18.10
N GLU A 558 -26.78 0.26 18.13
CA GLU A 558 -26.99 -1.18 18.23
C GLU A 558 -26.89 -1.86 16.85
N ASP A 559 -26.45 -3.12 16.84
CA ASP A 559 -26.34 -3.91 15.61
C ASP A 559 -27.73 -4.14 15.01
N GLY A 560 -27.89 -3.81 13.73
CA GLY A 560 -29.16 -3.84 13.01
C GLY A 560 -30.03 -2.58 13.20
N CYS A 561 -29.50 -1.50 13.78
CA CYS A 561 -30.26 -0.26 13.87
C CYS A 561 -30.56 0.33 12.48
N ILE A 562 -31.69 1.05 12.39
CA ILE A 562 -32.13 1.68 11.16
C ILE A 562 -31.67 3.14 11.16
N ILE A 563 -31.01 3.53 10.08
CA ILE A 563 -30.65 4.91 9.79
C ILE A 563 -31.56 5.40 8.66
N THR A 564 -32.28 6.48 8.91
CA THR A 564 -33.23 7.02 7.94
C THR A 564 -32.62 8.21 7.22
N ILE A 565 -32.69 8.22 5.89
CA ILE A 565 -32.36 9.37 5.05
C ILE A 565 -33.64 10.17 4.86
N ARG A 566 -33.61 11.44 5.27
CA ARG A 566 -34.77 12.31 5.25
C ARG A 566 -34.51 13.54 4.39
N GLY A 567 -35.39 13.77 3.42
CA GLY A 567 -35.40 15.00 2.63
C GLY A 567 -35.73 16.21 3.50
N ASN A 568 -35.14 17.35 3.17
CA ASN A 568 -35.46 18.62 3.82
C ASN A 568 -36.84 19.10 3.34
N ASN A 569 -37.91 18.41 3.76
CA ASN A 569 -39.26 18.91 3.58
C ASN A 569 -39.47 20.03 4.58
N GLY A 570 -39.34 21.27 4.11
CA GLY A 570 -39.80 22.41 4.86
C GLY A 570 -41.30 22.28 5.13
N GLU A 571 -41.65 22.05 6.39
CA GLU A 571 -42.89 22.52 7.01
C GLU A 571 -42.57 23.27 8.30
#